data_AF-A0A9D8S2J9-F1
#
_entry.id   AF-A0A9D8S2J9-F1
#
_cell.length_a   1.000
_cell.length_b   1.000
_cell.length_c   1.000
_cell.angle_alpha   90.00
_cell.angle_beta   90.00
_cell.angle_gamma   90.00
#
_symmetry.space_group_name_H-M   'P 1'
#
loop_
_entity.id
_entity.type
_entity.pdbx_description
1 polymer ?
#
loop_
_entity_poly.entity_id
_entity_poly.type
_entity_poly.pdbx_seq_one_letter_code
_entity_poly.pdbx_strand_id
1 'polypeptide(L)'
;MVHGIGFRDLRYFNYWGRIPKLLCENGAIVYYGHQNAWGTIEENAEALRQKIEVVCKETGAPKVNIIAHSKGGLDSRYLINTLHMADRVASLTTINTPHYGSELIDVLNRLPDRVYRLIASWFDRSFVKFGDQKAGESCYHSSKQLSPAFCAFLT
;
A
#
# COMPACT_ATOMS: atom_id res chain seq x y z
N MET A 1 -9.20 2.03 3.89
CA MET A 1 -8.02 2.89 4.10
C MET A 1 -6.78 2.05 3.82
N VAL A 2 -5.87 2.55 2.98
CA VAL A 2 -4.74 1.78 2.42
C VAL A 2 -3.42 2.46 2.77
N HIS A 3 -2.64 1.86 3.66
CA HIS A 3 -1.37 2.40 4.13
C HIS A 3 -0.24 2.27 3.10
N GLY A 4 0.83 3.03 3.34
CA GLY A 4 2.07 2.97 2.58
C GLY A 4 3.04 1.89 3.07
N ILE A 5 4.26 1.99 2.56
CA ILE A 5 5.34 1.05 2.83
C ILE A 5 5.81 1.13 4.30
N GLY A 6 6.20 0.00 4.90
CA GLY A 6 6.80 -0.04 6.24
C GLY A 6 5.81 0.13 7.41
N PHE A 7 4.51 0.02 7.17
CA PHE A 7 3.48 0.07 8.22
C PHE A 7 2.46 -1.04 8.06
N ARG A 8 1.78 -1.38 9.16
CA ARG A 8 0.61 -2.25 9.18
C ARG A 8 -0.54 -1.50 9.85
N ASP A 9 -1.77 -1.79 9.40
CA ASP A 9 -2.98 -1.33 10.10
C ASP A 9 -3.11 -2.09 11.44
N LEU A 10 -2.40 -1.64 12.48
CA LEU A 10 -2.48 -2.21 13.83
C LEU A 10 -3.60 -1.54 14.62
N ARG A 11 -4.37 -2.36 15.36
CA ARG A 11 -5.52 -1.91 16.16
C ARG A 11 -5.16 -0.93 17.30
N TYR A 12 -3.94 -1.00 17.84
CA TYR A 12 -3.51 -0.22 19.01
C TYR A 12 -2.54 0.94 18.71
N PHE A 13 -1.68 0.79 17.69
CA PHE A 13 -0.85 1.88 17.15
C PHE A 13 -1.37 2.20 15.75
N ASN A 14 -2.42 3.02 15.70
CA ASN A 14 -3.12 3.28 14.46
C ASN A 14 -2.27 4.18 13.55
N TYR A 15 -1.86 3.63 12.40
CA TYR A 15 -1.22 4.37 11.32
C TYR A 15 -1.97 5.65 10.93
N TRP A 16 -3.31 5.60 11.03
CA TRP A 16 -4.21 6.68 10.66
C TRP A 16 -4.57 7.61 11.83
N GLY A 17 -3.95 7.40 13.01
CA GLY A 17 -4.18 8.20 14.21
C GLY A 17 -5.67 8.32 14.55
N ARG A 18 -6.16 9.57 14.61
CA ARG A 18 -7.55 9.91 14.94
C ARG A 18 -8.53 9.84 13.75
N ILE A 19 -8.04 9.71 12.52
CA ILE A 19 -8.85 9.86 11.31
C ILE A 19 -9.99 8.83 11.24
N PRO A 20 -9.76 7.51 11.46
CA PRO A 20 -10.83 6.52 11.34
C PRO A 20 -11.94 6.75 12.35
N LYS A 21 -11.57 7.14 13.58
CA LYS A 21 -12.53 7.48 14.64
C LYS A 21 -13.43 8.64 14.21
N LEU A 22 -12.85 9.73 13.72
CA LEU A 22 -13.62 10.90 13.27
C LEU A 22 -14.52 10.59 12.07
N LEU A 23 -14.05 9.75 11.13
CA LEU A 23 -14.87 9.29 10.01
C LEU A 23 -16.08 8.49 10.49
N CYS A 24 -15.88 7.55 11.41
CA CYS A 24 -16.97 6.76 12.00
C CYS A 24 -17.95 7.63 12.79
N GLU A 25 -17.46 8.60 13.58
CA GLU A 25 -18.30 9.56 14.32
C GLU A 25 -19.16 10.42 13.40
N ASN A 26 -18.74 10.61 12.14
CA ASN A 26 -19.49 11.33 11.10
C ASN A 26 -20.26 10.39 10.15
N GLY A 27 -20.48 9.14 10.56
CA GLY A 27 -21.36 8.19 9.85
C GLY A 27 -20.71 7.36 8.75
N ALA A 28 -19.40 7.45 8.54
CA ALA A 28 -18.71 6.59 7.58
C ALA A 28 -18.44 5.19 8.18
N ILE A 29 -18.55 4.15 7.36
CA ILE A 29 -18.09 2.80 7.72
C ILE A 29 -16.65 2.65 7.24
N VAL A 30 -15.72 2.43 8.16
CA VAL A 30 -14.29 2.36 7.85
C VAL A 30 -13.80 0.92 7.85
N TYR A 31 -13.18 0.53 6.74
CA TYR A 31 -12.42 -0.71 6.59
C TYR A 31 -10.94 -0.41 6.32
N TYR A 32 -10.07 -1.28 6.81
CA TYR A 32 -8.63 -1.25 6.53
C TYR A 32 -8.27 -2.24 5.42
N GLY A 33 -7.28 -1.87 4.60
CA GLY A 33 -6.85 -2.66 3.46
C GLY A 33 -6.08 -3.92 3.87
N HIS A 34 -5.31 -3.84 4.96
CA HIS A 34 -4.48 -4.94 5.48
C HIS A 34 -3.52 -5.57 4.46
N GLN A 35 -3.16 -4.83 3.41
CA GLN A 35 -2.12 -5.21 2.46
C GLN A 35 -0.74 -5.23 3.13
N ASN A 36 0.23 -5.92 2.53
CA ASN A 36 1.53 -6.13 3.16
C ASN A 36 2.36 -4.84 3.21
N ALA A 37 3.08 -4.62 4.32
CA ALA A 37 3.90 -3.43 4.54
C ALA A 37 5.03 -3.29 3.50
N TRP A 38 5.56 -4.42 3.04
CA TRP A 38 6.64 -4.48 2.05
C TRP A 38 6.26 -5.30 0.81
N GLY A 39 4.99 -5.63 0.62
CA GLY A 39 4.53 -6.35 -0.57
C GLY A 39 4.67 -5.53 -1.83
N THR A 40 4.89 -6.21 -2.96
CA THR A 40 4.94 -5.53 -4.26
C THR A 40 3.59 -4.88 -4.57
N ILE A 41 3.58 -3.95 -5.53
CA ILE A 41 2.33 -3.31 -5.97
C ILE A 41 1.31 -4.35 -6.44
N GLU A 42 1.75 -5.38 -7.17
CA GLU A 42 0.90 -6.45 -7.70
C GLU A 42 0.32 -7.32 -6.58
N GLU A 43 1.15 -7.76 -5.63
CA GLU A 43 0.70 -8.58 -4.50
C GLU A 43 -0.30 -7.80 -3.62
N ASN A 44 0.01 -6.53 -3.33
CA ASN A 44 -0.87 -5.68 -2.53
C ASN A 44 -2.17 -5.35 -3.26
N ALA A 45 -2.13 -5.10 -4.57
CA ALA A 45 -3.32 -4.87 -5.36
C ALA A 45 -4.25 -6.09 -5.32
N GLU A 46 -3.71 -7.30 -5.46
CA GLU A 46 -4.51 -8.52 -5.39
C GLU A 46 -5.13 -8.73 -3.99
N ALA A 47 -4.38 -8.46 -2.92
CA ALA A 47 -4.92 -8.49 -1.56
C ALA A 47 -6.06 -7.48 -1.36
N LEU A 48 -5.88 -6.25 -1.88
CA LEU A 48 -6.90 -5.21 -1.83
C LEU A 48 -8.15 -5.59 -2.63
N ARG A 49 -8.00 -6.23 -3.80
CA ARG A 49 -9.11 -6.74 -4.61
C ARG A 49 -10.00 -7.67 -3.80
N GLN A 50 -9.39 -8.67 -3.17
CA GLN A 50 -10.09 -9.65 -2.34
C GLN A 50 -10.79 -8.96 -1.15
N LYS A 51 -10.11 -7.99 -0.51
CA LYS A 51 -10.68 -7.24 0.60
C LYS A 51 -11.91 -6.43 0.19
N ILE A 52 -11.87 -5.76 -0.97
CA ILE A 52 -12.98 -4.95 -1.48
C ILE A 52 -14.20 -5.82 -1.79
N GLU A 53 -14.02 -7.00 -2.39
CA GLU A 53 -15.12 -7.94 -2.64
C GLU A 53 -15.79 -8.39 -1.33
N VAL A 54 -15.00 -8.70 -0.29
CA VAL A 54 -15.54 -9.00 1.04
C VAL A 54 -16.33 -7.82 1.60
N VAL A 55 -15.79 -6.60 1.55
CA VAL A 55 -16.47 -5.39 2.04
C VAL A 55 -17.78 -5.14 1.30
N CYS A 56 -17.80 -5.25 -0.03
CA CYS A 56 -19.01 -5.06 -0.83
C CYS A 56 -20.06 -6.13 -0.48
N LYS A 57 -19.64 -7.38 -0.28
CA LYS A 57 -20.53 -8.48 0.12
C LYS A 57 -21.11 -8.27 1.53
N GLU A 58 -20.30 -7.84 2.49
CA GLU A 58 -20.73 -7.61 3.88
C GLU A 58 -21.67 -6.40 4.01
N THR A 59 -21.39 -5.33 3.28
CA THR A 59 -22.14 -4.07 3.39
C THR A 59 -23.31 -3.96 2.42
N GLY A 60 -23.33 -4.78 1.35
CA GLY A 60 -24.25 -4.64 0.23
C GLY A 60 -23.96 -3.43 -0.66
N ALA A 61 -22.90 -2.66 -0.38
CA ALA A 61 -22.52 -1.52 -1.20
C ALA A 61 -21.94 -1.97 -2.55
N PRO A 62 -22.31 -1.34 -3.68
CA PRO A 62 -21.79 -1.75 -4.98
C PRO A 62 -20.33 -1.33 -5.21
N LYS A 63 -19.88 -0.28 -4.52
CA LYS A 63 -18.54 0.33 -4.64
C LYS A 63 -18.01 0.80 -3.29
N VAL A 64 -16.69 0.98 -3.21
CA VAL A 64 -15.99 1.57 -2.05
C VAL A 64 -15.31 2.90 -2.39
N ASN A 65 -15.05 3.72 -1.37
CA ASN A 65 -14.14 4.87 -1.47
C ASN A 65 -12.79 4.50 -0.88
N ILE A 66 -11.71 4.67 -1.65
CA ILE A 66 -10.36 4.37 -1.21
C ILE A 66 -9.68 5.65 -0.76
N ILE A 67 -9.24 5.67 0.50
CA ILE A 67 -8.31 6.68 1.03
C ILE A 67 -6.96 5.97 1.20
N ALA A 68 -5.95 6.43 0.46
CA ALA A 68 -4.65 5.80 0.37
C ALA A 68 -3.53 6.79 0.68
N HIS A 69 -2.46 6.34 1.34
CA HIS A 69 -1.31 7.17 1.66
C HIS A 69 0.00 6.56 1.12
N SER A 70 0.92 7.41 0.66
CA SER A 70 2.24 7.00 0.16
C SER A 70 2.12 5.89 -0.90
N LYS A 71 2.87 4.78 -0.79
CA LYS A 71 2.82 3.63 -1.72
C LYS A 71 1.41 3.06 -1.88
N GLY A 72 0.54 3.14 -0.87
CA GLY A 72 -0.83 2.60 -0.95
C GLY A 72 -1.66 3.23 -2.07
N GLY A 73 -1.33 4.46 -2.48
CA GLY A 73 -1.97 5.09 -3.63
C GLY A 73 -1.58 4.44 -4.96
N LEU A 74 -0.33 3.96 -5.09
CA LEU A 74 0.12 3.21 -6.26
C LEU A 74 -0.49 1.81 -6.31
N ASP A 75 -0.54 1.13 -5.16
CA ASP A 75 -1.23 -0.18 -5.01
C ASP A 75 -2.69 -0.06 -5.48
N SER A 76 -3.37 1.01 -5.07
CA SER A 76 -4.76 1.28 -5.42
C SER A 76 -4.95 1.63 -6.90
N ARG A 77 -4.01 2.37 -7.51
CA ARG A 77 -4.05 2.68 -8.95
C ARG A 77 -3.86 1.42 -9.79
N TYR A 78 -2.90 0.57 -9.43
CA TYR A 78 -2.68 -0.70 -10.12
C TYR A 78 -3.91 -1.61 -10.04
N LEU A 79 -4.50 -1.73 -8.85
CA LEU A 79 -5.77 -2.43 -8.64
C LEU A 79 -6.87 -1.94 -9.60
N ILE A 80 -7.07 -0.62 -9.69
CA ILE A 80 -8.15 -0.05 -10.51
C ILE A 80 -7.89 -0.27 -12.01
N ASN A 81 -6.67 0.04 -12.47
CA ASN A 81 -6.34 0.04 -13.90
C ASN A 81 -6.05 -1.36 -14.44
N THR A 82 -5.19 -2.10 -13.75
CA THR A 82 -4.64 -3.38 -14.23
C THR A 82 -5.49 -4.57 -13.81
N LEU A 83 -6.10 -4.52 -12.62
CA LEU A 83 -7.03 -5.57 -12.16
C LEU A 83 -8.49 -5.24 -12.46
N HIS A 84 -8.74 -4.18 -13.24
CA HIS A 84 -10.05 -3.77 -13.75
C HIS A 84 -11.13 -3.54 -12.68
N MET A 85 -10.75 -3.01 -11.51
CA MET A 85 -11.66 -2.81 -10.37
C MET A 85 -12.40 -1.46 -10.37
N ALA A 86 -12.40 -0.73 -11.49
CA ALA A 86 -13.10 0.56 -11.63
C ALA A 86 -14.61 0.47 -11.30
N ASP A 87 -15.25 -0.68 -11.59
CA ASP A 87 -16.66 -0.89 -11.28
C ASP A 87 -16.94 -1.15 -9.79
N ARG A 88 -15.91 -1.36 -8.97
CA ARG A 88 -15.98 -1.58 -7.52
C ARG A 88 -15.41 -0.41 -6.72
N VAL A 89 -14.86 0.62 -7.38
CA VAL A 89 -14.26 1.79 -6.72
C VAL A 89 -14.98 3.06 -7.16
N ALA A 90 -15.58 3.77 -6.20
CA ALA A 90 -16.28 5.02 -6.44
C ALA A 90 -15.30 6.20 -6.50
N SER A 91 -14.29 6.21 -5.63
CA SER A 91 -13.23 7.21 -5.63
C SER A 91 -11.92 6.64 -5.10
N LEU A 92 -10.81 7.24 -5.56
CA LEU A 92 -9.48 7.06 -4.97
C LEU A 92 -8.96 8.44 -4.57
N THR A 93 -8.76 8.63 -3.27
CA THR A 93 -8.09 9.79 -2.68
C THR A 93 -6.69 9.38 -2.23
N THR A 94 -5.67 10.04 -2.75
CA THR A 94 -4.27 9.78 -2.42
C THR A 94 -3.67 10.91 -1.58
N ILE A 95 -2.92 10.54 -0.55
CA ILE A 95 -2.26 11.47 0.37
C ILE A 95 -0.75 11.21 0.28
N ASN A 96 0.02 12.21 -0.16
CA ASN A 96 1.48 12.13 -0.30
C ASN A 96 1.98 10.89 -1.07
N THR A 97 1.22 10.43 -2.07
CA THR A 97 1.61 9.31 -2.92
C THR A 97 2.65 9.75 -3.95
N PRO A 98 3.77 9.02 -4.11
CA PRO A 98 4.80 9.34 -5.10
C PRO A 98 4.33 8.90 -6.51
N HIS A 99 3.37 9.61 -7.09
CA HIS A 99 2.77 9.26 -8.40
C HIS A 99 3.77 9.22 -9.56
N TYR A 100 4.89 9.95 -9.43
CA TYR A 100 5.96 10.04 -10.42
C TYR A 100 7.28 9.45 -9.89
N GLY A 101 7.17 8.57 -8.89
CA GLY A 101 8.31 8.05 -8.16
C GLY A 101 8.83 9.00 -7.08
N SER A 102 9.89 8.58 -6.41
CA SER A 102 10.54 9.32 -5.33
C SER A 102 12.03 9.41 -5.59
N GLU A 103 12.57 10.64 -5.62
CA GLU A 103 14.02 10.88 -5.78
C GLU A 103 14.85 10.21 -4.67
N LEU A 104 14.25 9.96 -3.49
CA LEU A 104 14.88 9.20 -2.41
C LEU A 104 15.30 7.79 -2.87
N ILE A 105 14.52 7.18 -3.75
CA ILE A 105 14.79 5.86 -4.33
C ILE A 105 15.92 5.93 -5.34
N ASP A 106 16.04 7.04 -6.08
CA ASP A 106 17.16 7.25 -6.99
C ASP A 106 18.48 7.39 -6.21
N VAL A 107 18.45 8.06 -5.05
CA VAL A 107 19.61 8.11 -4.14
C VAL A 107 19.98 6.72 -3.62
N LEU A 108 18.99 5.92 -3.19
CA LEU A 108 19.23 4.55 -2.72
C LEU A 108 19.74 3.62 -3.84
N ASN A 109 19.24 3.77 -5.07
CA ASN A 109 19.69 3.03 -6.25
C ASN A 109 21.12 3.35 -6.67
N ARG A 110 21.68 4.50 -6.26
CA ARG A 110 23.10 4.84 -6.49
C ARG A 110 24.06 4.10 -5.56
N LEU A 111 23.56 3.48 -4.49
CA LEU A 111 24.40 2.65 -3.61
C LEU A 111 24.82 1.36 -4.33
N PRO A 112 26.01 0.81 -4.03
CA PRO A 112 26.39 -0.52 -4.52
C PRO A 112 25.31 -1.55 -4.16
N ASP A 113 24.92 -2.41 -5.10
CA ASP A 113 23.77 -3.32 -4.94
C ASP A 113 23.88 -4.20 -3.67
N ARG A 114 25.10 -4.60 -3.31
CA ARG A 114 25.38 -5.35 -2.07
C ARG A 114 25.03 -4.56 -0.80
N VAL A 115 25.27 -3.25 -0.80
CA VAL A 115 24.96 -2.36 0.33
C VAL A 115 23.45 -2.15 0.42
N TYR A 116 22.76 -1.94 -0.71
CA TYR A 116 21.31 -1.83 -0.73
C TYR A 116 20.67 -3.12 -0.21
N ARG A 117 21.04 -4.28 -0.77
CA ARG A 117 20.52 -5.58 -0.29
C ARG A 117 20.78 -5.79 1.20
N LEU A 118 21.93 -5.35 1.73
CA LEU A 118 22.22 -5.42 3.16
C LEU A 118 21.22 -4.57 3.97
N ILE A 119 21.03 -3.30 3.60
CA ILE A 119 20.08 -2.38 4.25
C ILE A 119 18.65 -2.92 4.16
N ALA A 120 18.21 -3.33 2.97
CA ALA A 120 16.89 -3.92 2.74
C ALA A 120 16.68 -5.19 3.58
N SER A 121 17.69 -6.07 3.67
CA SER A 121 17.62 -7.29 4.49
C SER A 121 17.53 -7.01 5.99
N TRP A 122 18.03 -5.86 6.45
CA TRP A 122 17.92 -5.43 7.83
C TRP A 122 16.51 -4.91 8.14
N PHE A 123 15.92 -4.16 7.22
CA PHE A 123 14.51 -3.75 7.30
C PHE A 123 13.56 -4.96 7.23
N ASP A 124 13.72 -5.84 6.25
CA ASP A 124 12.90 -7.07 6.13
C ASP A 124 12.92 -7.90 7.42
N ARG A 125 14.11 -8.14 8.00
CA ARG A 125 14.25 -8.89 9.27
C ARG A 125 13.58 -8.23 10.45
N SER A 126 13.58 -6.90 10.49
CA SER A 126 12.91 -6.14 11.55
C SER A 126 11.39 -6.30 11.45
N PHE A 127 10.81 -6.27 10.25
CA PHE A 127 9.35 -6.34 10.04
C PHE A 127 8.78 -7.77 10.03
N VAL A 128 9.54 -8.79 9.66
CA VAL A 128 9.16 -10.21 9.89
C VAL A 128 8.97 -10.47 11.38
N LYS A 129 9.81 -9.89 12.24
CA LYS A 129 9.64 -9.94 13.71
C LYS A 129 8.34 -9.27 14.20
N PHE A 130 7.75 -8.37 13.40
CA PHE A 130 6.45 -7.73 13.66
C PHE A 130 5.28 -8.37 12.87
N GLY A 131 5.50 -9.54 12.26
CA GLY A 131 4.45 -10.45 11.80
C GLY A 131 4.13 -10.46 10.30
N ASP A 132 4.99 -9.93 9.43
CA ASP A 132 4.86 -10.13 7.97
C ASP A 132 5.17 -11.57 7.55
N GLN A 133 4.41 -12.11 6.58
CA GLN A 133 4.42 -13.55 6.23
C GLN A 133 5.59 -14.00 5.34
N LYS A 134 6.46 -13.10 4.85
CA LYS A 134 7.63 -13.49 4.04
C LYS A 134 8.90 -12.77 4.49
N ALA A 135 9.90 -13.56 4.85
CA ALA A 135 11.29 -13.14 4.91
C ALA A 135 11.92 -13.37 3.53
N GLY A 136 12.25 -12.29 2.82
CA GLY A 136 12.97 -12.37 1.55
C GLY A 136 12.68 -11.17 0.64
N GLU A 137 13.73 -10.39 0.34
CA GLU A 137 13.89 -9.26 -0.60
C GLU A 137 12.70 -8.31 -0.86
N SER A 138 11.68 -8.32 -0.01
CA SER A 138 10.40 -7.63 -0.23
C SER A 138 10.62 -6.13 -0.15
N CYS A 139 11.40 -5.66 0.83
CA CYS A 139 11.84 -4.27 0.90
C CYS A 139 12.63 -3.84 -0.34
N TYR A 140 13.51 -4.70 -0.87
CA TYR A 140 14.33 -4.37 -2.04
C TYR A 140 13.48 -4.23 -3.30
N HIS A 141 12.58 -5.17 -3.58
CA HIS A 141 11.72 -5.10 -4.75
C HIS A 141 10.70 -3.96 -4.67
N SER A 142 10.02 -3.82 -3.54
CA SER A 142 8.97 -2.82 -3.35
C SER A 142 9.50 -1.40 -3.35
N SER A 143 10.73 -1.17 -2.87
CA SER A 143 11.37 0.15 -2.96
C SER A 143 11.75 0.51 -4.40
N LYS A 144 12.18 -0.45 -5.22
CA LYS A 144 12.47 -0.19 -6.65
C LYS A 144 11.22 0.17 -7.48
N GLN A 145 10.06 -0.32 -7.08
CA GLN A 145 8.77 0.05 -7.71
C GLN A 145 8.35 1.51 -7.44
N LEU A 146 9.04 2.21 -6.53
CA LEU A 146 8.85 3.64 -6.29
C LEU A 146 9.78 4.51 -7.17
N SER A 147 10.47 3.93 -8.15
CA SER A 147 11.25 4.69 -9.13
C SER A 147 10.36 5.43 -10.13
N PRO A 148 10.81 6.58 -10.68
CA PRO A 148 10.06 7.31 -11.71
C PRO A 148 9.69 6.46 -12.93
N ALA A 149 10.62 5.60 -13.38
CA ALA A 149 10.43 4.73 -14.52
C ALA A 149 9.29 3.72 -14.31
N PHE A 150 9.18 3.10 -13.13
CA PHE A 150 8.09 2.18 -12.83
C PHE A 150 6.75 2.91 -12.70
N CYS A 151 6.74 4.07 -12.02
CA CYS A 151 5.51 4.81 -11.76
C CYS A 151 4.83 5.34 -13.04
N ALA A 152 5.60 5.59 -14.10
CA ALA A 152 5.08 5.99 -15.41
C ALA A 152 4.23 4.90 -16.09
N PHE A 153 4.38 3.62 -15.73
CA PHE A 153 3.53 2.54 -16.25
C PHE A 153 2.17 2.43 -15.56
N LEU A 154 1.95 3.18 -14.47
CA LEU A 154 0.71 3.14 -13.68
C LEU A 154 -0.30 4.23 -14.08
N THR A 155 0.09 5.17 -14.95
CA THR A 155 -0.77 6.19 -15.58
C THR A 155 -1.39 5.63 -16.84
#